data_AF-A0A9D2P484-F1
#
_entry.id   AF-A0A9D2P484-F1
#
_cell.length_a   1.000
_cell.length_b   1.000
_cell.length_c   1.000
_cell.angle_alpha   90.00
_cell.angle_beta   90.00
_cell.angle_gamma   90.00
#
_symmetry.space_group_name_H-M   'P 1'
#
loop_
_entity.id
_entity.type
_entity.pdbx_description
1 polymer ?
#
loop_
_entity_poly.entity_id
_entity_poly.type
_entity_poly.pdbx_seq_one_letter_code
_entity_poly.pdbx_strand_id
1 'polypeptide(L)'
;MARHPDLRNRISAFRNFTGKVQETVSSDDSGHGTHVAGILAGDGKVSSGLYAGMAPGSDLIVGKVLDCEGNGNVDNVLKGIDWILKNREHFQVRIVNISVGTQPDLAQEQKQVFLEAVEELWDRGLVVVVSAGNYGPGEGTVAVPGNSRKVITVGVPDTELHSAGRRKNNINYSGRGPTGACVVKPDVFAPGTGIISCNARYGRPGEHPYIMKTGTSMATPVVSGAIACLLSKYPDMTNVEVKLKLRESCVKSPGTGAGWGLLNVEKLMKA
;
A
#
# COMPACT_ATOMS: atom_id res chain seq x y z
N MET A 1 13.13 6.89 4.05
CA MET A 1 12.40 7.86 3.19
C MET A 1 13.26 9.05 2.91
N ALA A 2 13.23 9.54 1.68
CA ALA A 2 13.96 10.76 1.34
C ALA A 2 13.48 11.97 2.14
N ARG A 3 14.32 12.99 2.25
CA ARG A 3 14.02 14.30 2.87
C ARG A 3 13.08 15.15 2.00
N HIS A 4 12.02 14.55 1.47
CA HIS A 4 11.02 15.27 0.68
C HIS A 4 10.26 16.25 1.58
N PRO A 5 10.09 17.54 1.21
CA PRO A 5 9.43 18.51 2.07
C PRO A 5 8.02 18.12 2.49
N ASP A 6 7.25 17.48 1.60
CA ASP A 6 5.88 17.06 1.89
C ASP A 6 5.75 15.96 2.95
N LEU A 7 6.85 15.26 3.25
CA LEU A 7 6.91 14.24 4.29
C LEU A 7 7.64 14.74 5.55
N ARG A 8 8.06 16.01 5.55
CA ARG A 8 8.70 16.64 6.72
C ARG A 8 7.70 16.64 7.87
N ASN A 9 8.14 16.17 9.03
CA ASN A 9 7.33 16.00 10.24
C ASN A 9 6.23 14.94 10.17
N ARG A 10 6.15 14.15 9.09
CA ARG A 10 5.21 13.01 9.02
C ARG A 10 5.81 11.72 9.58
N ILE A 11 7.14 11.60 9.64
CA ILE A 11 7.80 10.36 10.05
C ILE A 11 8.13 10.43 11.53
N SER A 12 7.36 9.73 12.35
CA SER A 12 7.55 9.64 13.80
C SER A 12 8.62 8.63 14.19
N ALA A 13 8.79 7.56 13.41
CA ALA A 13 9.85 6.58 13.62
C ALA A 13 10.28 5.91 12.32
N PHE A 14 11.57 5.54 12.26
CA PHE A 14 12.16 4.83 11.13
C PHE A 14 13.10 3.73 11.62
N ARG A 15 13.04 2.55 10.99
CA ARG A 15 13.99 1.47 11.22
C ARG A 15 14.33 0.74 9.93
N ASN A 16 15.61 0.50 9.70
CA ASN A 16 16.11 -0.24 8.55
C ASN A 16 16.41 -1.70 8.92
N PHE A 17 15.87 -2.64 8.14
CA PHE A 17 16.07 -4.09 8.32
C PHE A 17 16.94 -4.73 7.22
N THR A 18 17.40 -3.96 6.22
CA THR A 18 18.12 -4.50 5.06
C THR A 18 19.63 -4.70 5.26
N GLY A 19 20.10 -4.79 6.51
CA GLY A 19 21.49 -5.14 6.86
C GLY A 19 22.56 -4.06 6.62
N LYS A 20 22.24 -2.94 5.95
CA LYS A 20 23.12 -1.75 5.96
C LYS A 20 22.95 -1.05 7.32
N VAL A 21 24.08 -0.71 7.96
CA VAL A 21 24.24 -0.07 9.29
C VAL A 21 23.00 0.71 9.72
N GLN A 22 22.58 0.59 11.00
CA GLN A 22 21.47 1.35 11.62
C GLN A 22 21.44 2.81 11.11
N GLU A 23 20.72 3.04 10.01
CA GLU A 23 20.58 4.35 9.44
C GLU A 23 19.62 5.10 10.36
N THR A 24 20.17 5.96 11.21
CA THR A 24 19.40 6.92 12.02
C THR A 24 18.70 7.96 11.12
N VAL A 25 19.14 8.07 9.86
CA VAL A 25 18.55 8.92 8.85
C VAL A 25 17.64 8.08 7.97
N SER A 26 16.36 8.41 7.95
CA SER A 26 15.42 7.88 6.96
C SER A 26 16.04 8.05 5.57
N SER A 27 16.37 6.94 4.92
CA SER A 27 16.90 6.91 3.54
C SER A 27 15.95 6.06 2.69
N ASP A 28 15.72 6.49 1.45
CA ASP A 28 14.99 5.71 0.46
C ASP A 28 15.75 5.81 -0.86
N ASP A 29 16.54 4.79 -1.09
CA ASP A 29 17.43 4.57 -2.22
C ASP A 29 16.68 4.10 -3.47
N SER A 30 15.63 3.29 -3.31
CA SER A 30 14.74 2.84 -4.39
C SER A 30 13.78 3.94 -4.85
N GLY A 31 13.28 4.74 -3.91
CA GLY A 31 12.26 5.76 -4.16
C GLY A 31 10.83 5.22 -4.21
N HIS A 32 10.63 3.93 -3.94
CA HIS A 32 9.30 3.33 -3.83
C HIS A 32 8.58 3.77 -2.56
N GLY A 33 9.26 3.68 -1.41
CA GLY A 33 8.66 3.99 -0.11
C GLY A 33 8.22 5.45 0.00
N THR A 34 9.03 6.39 -0.49
CA THR A 34 8.73 7.82 -0.50
C THR A 34 7.51 8.13 -1.37
N HIS A 35 7.38 7.47 -2.52
CA HIS A 35 6.22 7.64 -3.40
C HIS A 35 4.94 7.11 -2.73
N VAL A 36 5.00 5.91 -2.14
CA VAL A 36 3.88 5.29 -1.39
C VAL A 36 3.46 6.17 -0.21
N ALA A 37 4.41 6.68 0.57
CA ALA A 37 4.08 7.56 1.69
C ALA A 37 3.56 8.93 1.27
N GLY A 38 4.03 9.47 0.14
CA GLY A 38 3.46 10.69 -0.43
C GLY A 38 1.97 10.52 -0.75
N ILE A 39 1.57 9.37 -1.31
CA ILE A 39 0.16 9.07 -1.62
C ILE A 39 -0.68 8.98 -0.34
N LEU A 40 -0.10 8.49 0.75
CA LEU A 40 -0.82 8.33 2.02
C LEU A 40 -0.88 9.64 2.79
N ALA A 41 0.27 10.25 3.11
CA ALA A 41 0.39 11.33 4.09
C ALA A 41 1.26 12.51 3.63
N GLY A 42 1.60 12.62 2.35
CA GLY A 42 2.28 13.81 1.83
C GLY A 42 1.39 15.04 2.00
N ASP A 43 1.93 16.15 2.54
CA ASP A 43 1.14 17.36 2.75
C ASP A 43 0.90 18.20 1.48
N GLY A 44 1.55 17.84 0.38
CA GLY A 44 1.41 18.52 -0.91
C GLY A 44 2.02 19.93 -0.93
N LYS A 45 2.81 20.33 0.06
CA LYS A 45 3.32 21.70 0.21
C LYS A 45 4.07 22.19 -1.03
N VAL A 46 4.89 21.34 -1.66
CA VAL A 46 5.66 21.73 -2.85
C VAL A 46 4.78 21.92 -4.10
N SER A 47 3.54 21.41 -4.08
CA SER A 47 2.56 21.54 -5.16
C SER A 47 1.35 22.41 -4.81
N SER A 48 1.42 23.18 -3.71
CA SER A 48 0.27 23.95 -3.19
C SER A 48 -0.99 23.09 -2.97
N GLY A 49 -0.79 21.85 -2.52
CA GLY A 49 -1.85 20.89 -2.21
C GLY A 49 -2.32 20.02 -3.38
N LEU A 50 -1.88 20.28 -4.61
CA LEU A 50 -2.35 19.52 -5.79
C LEU A 50 -2.04 18.01 -5.70
N TYR A 51 -0.87 17.65 -5.16
CA TYR A 51 -0.43 16.26 -4.98
C TYR A 51 -0.36 15.88 -3.49
N ALA A 52 -1.25 16.43 -2.67
CA ALA A 52 -1.42 15.99 -1.29
C ALA A 52 -1.88 14.52 -1.25
N GLY A 53 -1.40 13.79 -0.26
CA GLY A 53 -1.82 12.44 0.02
C GLY A 53 -3.27 12.38 0.53
N MET A 54 -3.79 11.17 0.65
CA MET A 54 -5.18 10.93 1.08
C MET A 54 -5.45 11.35 2.53
N ALA A 55 -4.45 11.30 3.40
CA ALA A 55 -4.52 11.69 4.81
C ALA A 55 -3.26 12.48 5.25
N PRO A 56 -3.11 13.74 4.81
CA PRO A 56 -1.93 14.58 5.09
C PRO A 56 -1.62 14.82 6.57
N GLY A 57 -2.62 14.67 7.45
CA GLY A 57 -2.48 14.82 8.89
C GLY A 57 -1.92 13.58 9.61
N SER A 58 -1.78 12.44 8.92
CA SER A 58 -1.33 11.19 9.53
C SER A 58 0.16 11.22 9.85
N ASP A 59 0.52 10.57 10.96
CA ASP A 59 1.90 10.21 11.26
C ASP A 59 2.25 8.84 10.67
N LEU A 60 3.51 8.67 10.30
CA LEU A 60 4.07 7.50 9.67
C LEU A 60 5.17 6.89 10.53
N ILE A 61 5.11 5.57 10.64
CA ILE A 61 6.21 4.76 11.12
C ILE A 61 6.68 3.90 9.95
N VAL A 62 7.99 3.91 9.71
CA VAL A 62 8.54 3.35 8.48
C VAL A 62 9.56 2.26 8.80
N GLY A 63 9.20 1.01 8.54
CA GLY A 63 10.12 -0.12 8.50
C GLY A 63 10.63 -0.35 7.07
N LYS A 64 11.91 -0.06 6.81
CA LYS A 64 12.53 -0.35 5.50
C LYS A 64 12.91 -1.83 5.44
N VAL A 65 12.23 -2.57 4.56
CA VAL A 65 12.41 -4.02 4.37
C VAL A 65 12.92 -4.38 2.97
N LEU A 66 12.95 -3.40 2.06
CA LEU A 66 13.45 -3.52 0.70
C LEU A 66 14.75 -2.73 0.52
N ASP A 67 15.69 -3.27 -0.24
CA ASP A 67 16.95 -2.65 -0.62
C ASP A 67 16.79 -1.58 -1.73
N CYS A 68 17.91 -1.10 -2.26
CA CYS A 68 17.95 -0.06 -3.29
C CYS A 68 17.34 -0.47 -4.63
N GLU A 69 17.31 -1.77 -4.93
CA GLU A 69 16.71 -2.31 -6.15
C GLU A 69 15.22 -2.60 -5.96
N GLY A 70 14.70 -2.44 -4.73
CA GLY A 70 13.34 -2.83 -4.37
C GLY A 70 13.22 -4.33 -4.05
N ASN A 71 14.34 -5.04 -3.91
CA ASN A 71 14.36 -6.43 -3.53
C ASN A 71 14.33 -6.55 -2.01
N GLY A 72 13.62 -7.56 -1.52
CA GLY A 72 13.55 -7.87 -0.10
C GLY A 72 13.42 -9.38 0.09
N ASN A 73 13.79 -9.84 1.28
CA ASN A 73 13.57 -11.21 1.68
C ASN A 73 12.48 -11.27 2.75
N VAL A 74 11.88 -12.46 2.94
CA VAL A 74 10.81 -12.66 3.91
C VAL A 74 11.27 -12.31 5.34
N ASP A 75 12.51 -12.66 5.71
CA ASP A 75 13.06 -12.39 7.05
C ASP A 75 13.07 -10.88 7.41
N ASN A 76 13.45 -10.01 6.48
CA ASN A 76 13.42 -8.55 6.68
C ASN A 76 11.99 -8.07 6.92
N VAL A 77 11.03 -8.63 6.19
CA VAL A 77 9.60 -8.28 6.34
C VAL A 77 9.08 -8.74 7.69
N LEU A 78 9.39 -9.97 8.12
CA LEU A 78 9.03 -10.50 9.43
C LEU A 78 9.60 -9.65 10.57
N LYS A 79 10.88 -9.24 10.48
CA LYS A 79 11.50 -8.32 11.44
C LYS A 79 10.80 -6.95 11.47
N GLY A 80 10.36 -6.47 10.32
CA GLY A 80 9.56 -5.24 10.21
C GLY A 80 8.20 -5.36 10.90
N ILE A 81 7.49 -6.47 10.67
CA ILE A 81 6.20 -6.77 11.31
C ILE A 81 6.35 -6.88 12.83
N ASP A 82 7.33 -7.64 13.30
CA ASP A 82 7.63 -7.78 14.73
C ASP A 82 7.94 -6.43 15.39
N TRP A 83 8.72 -5.57 14.71
CA TRP A 83 8.99 -4.23 15.21
C TRP A 83 7.74 -3.37 15.30
N ILE A 84 6.86 -3.40 14.28
CA ILE A 84 5.56 -2.70 14.33
C ILE A 84 4.74 -3.21 15.52
N LEU A 85 4.62 -4.53 15.70
CA LEU A 85 3.88 -5.12 16.81
C LEU A 85 4.39 -4.68 18.17
N LYS A 86 5.72 -4.60 18.35
CA LYS A 86 6.36 -4.15 19.59
C LYS A 86 6.18 -2.66 19.87
N ASN A 87 5.97 -1.83 18.83
CA ASN A 87 5.91 -0.38 18.95
C ASN A 87 4.50 0.19 18.74
N ARG A 88 3.52 -0.66 18.39
CA ARG A 88 2.16 -0.22 18.02
C ARG A 88 1.47 0.59 19.11
N GLU A 89 1.67 0.24 20.39
CA GLU A 89 1.02 0.92 21.51
C GLU A 89 1.68 2.28 21.77
N HIS A 90 3.01 2.34 21.68
CA HIS A 90 3.77 3.58 21.88
C HIS A 90 3.42 4.65 20.85
N PHE A 91 3.29 4.27 19.57
CA PHE A 91 2.97 5.20 18.49
C PHE A 91 1.50 5.14 18.04
N GLN A 92 0.65 4.40 18.76
CA GLN A 92 -0.78 4.25 18.47
C GLN A 92 -1.05 3.83 17.01
N VAL A 93 -0.30 2.86 16.51
CA VAL A 93 -0.46 2.34 15.15
C VAL A 93 -1.84 1.72 15.00
N ARG A 94 -2.59 2.19 14.00
CA ARG A 94 -3.92 1.66 13.66
C ARG A 94 -3.96 0.95 12.31
N ILE A 95 -3.08 1.35 11.39
CA ILE A 95 -3.09 0.89 10.00
C ILE A 95 -1.67 0.45 9.62
N VAL A 96 -1.57 -0.69 8.94
CA VAL A 96 -0.33 -1.19 8.35
C VAL A 96 -0.50 -1.33 6.84
N ASN A 97 0.27 -0.54 6.09
CA ASN A 97 0.29 -0.58 4.63
C ASN A 97 1.47 -1.43 4.14
N ILE A 98 1.19 -2.54 3.45
CA ILE A 98 2.19 -3.44 2.88
C ILE A 98 2.05 -3.44 1.35
N SER A 99 2.76 -2.50 0.71
CA SER A 99 2.81 -2.38 -0.76
C SER A 99 3.90 -3.27 -1.38
N VAL A 100 4.04 -4.50 -0.88
CA VAL A 100 5.03 -5.51 -1.28
C VAL A 100 4.33 -6.86 -1.32
N GLY A 101 4.62 -7.65 -2.35
CA GLY A 101 4.13 -9.02 -2.48
C GLY A 101 5.25 -9.98 -2.87
N THR A 102 5.03 -11.27 -2.67
CA THR A 102 5.98 -12.32 -3.04
C THR A 102 6.05 -12.52 -4.55
N GLN A 103 7.22 -12.89 -5.04
CA GLN A 103 7.34 -13.40 -6.42
C GLN A 103 6.57 -14.73 -6.56
N PRO A 104 6.04 -15.05 -7.77
CA PRO A 104 5.26 -16.27 -7.98
C PRO A 104 6.01 -17.58 -7.70
N ASP A 105 7.33 -17.59 -7.88
CA ASP A 105 8.25 -18.71 -7.72
C ASP A 105 8.81 -18.88 -6.29
N LEU A 106 8.53 -17.94 -5.37
CA LEU A 106 8.94 -18.06 -3.97
C LEU A 106 8.39 -19.35 -3.34
N ALA A 107 9.21 -20.02 -2.54
CA ALA A 107 8.87 -21.27 -1.86
C ALA A 107 7.59 -21.14 -1.02
N GLN A 108 6.73 -22.17 -1.06
CA GLN A 108 5.42 -22.15 -0.40
C GLN A 108 5.52 -21.97 1.11
N GLU A 109 6.53 -22.56 1.75
CA GLU A 109 6.77 -22.38 3.19
C GLU A 109 7.06 -20.92 3.54
N GLN A 110 7.89 -20.24 2.74
CA GLN A 110 8.18 -18.82 2.96
C GLN A 110 6.96 -17.92 2.71
N LYS A 111 6.14 -18.26 1.71
CA LYS A 111 4.84 -17.61 1.49
C LYS A 111 3.92 -17.77 2.69
N GLN A 112 3.85 -18.98 3.25
CA GLN A 112 2.99 -19.30 4.39
C GLN A 112 3.42 -18.55 5.65
N VAL A 113 4.71 -18.56 5.98
CA VAL A 113 5.26 -17.80 7.13
C VAL A 113 4.98 -16.30 6.99
N PHE A 114 5.13 -15.75 5.78
CA PHE A 114 4.82 -14.34 5.53
C PHE A 114 3.32 -14.05 5.69
N LEU A 115 2.46 -14.92 5.17
CA LEU A 115 1.01 -14.80 5.31
C LEU A 115 0.57 -14.80 6.78
N GLU A 116 1.08 -15.73 7.58
CA GLU A 116 0.77 -15.85 9.01
C GLU A 116 1.19 -14.61 9.80
N ALA A 117 2.37 -14.06 9.55
CA ALA A 117 2.81 -12.83 10.20
C ALA A 117 1.93 -11.63 9.85
N VAL A 118 1.42 -11.57 8.63
CA VAL A 118 0.49 -10.53 8.18
C VAL A 118 -0.89 -10.71 8.81
N GLU A 119 -1.35 -11.95 8.98
CA GLU A 119 -2.58 -12.25 9.70
C GLU A 119 -2.48 -11.99 11.21
N GLU A 120 -1.29 -12.15 11.82
CA GLU A 120 -1.09 -11.77 13.22
C GLU A 120 -1.35 -10.27 13.44
N LEU A 121 -0.88 -9.40 12.54
CA LEU A 121 -1.19 -7.95 12.62
C LEU A 121 -2.70 -7.70 12.68
N TRP A 122 -3.46 -8.41 11.86
CA TRP A 122 -4.92 -8.31 11.83
C TRP A 122 -5.53 -8.83 13.14
N ASP A 123 -5.09 -9.98 13.63
CA ASP A 123 -5.62 -10.58 14.87
C ASP A 123 -5.30 -9.74 16.11
N ARG A 124 -4.27 -8.87 16.03
CA ARG A 124 -3.94 -7.86 17.05
C ARG A 124 -4.78 -6.57 16.93
N GLY A 125 -5.77 -6.54 16.05
CA GLY A 125 -6.72 -5.42 15.90
C GLY A 125 -6.27 -4.31 14.96
N LEU A 126 -5.15 -4.48 14.23
CA LEU A 126 -4.69 -3.50 13.24
C LEU A 126 -5.46 -3.66 11.93
N VAL A 127 -5.70 -2.54 11.25
CA VAL A 127 -6.17 -2.58 9.86
C VAL A 127 -4.99 -2.85 8.96
N VAL A 128 -5.00 -3.97 8.25
CA VAL A 128 -3.90 -4.36 7.36
C VAL A 128 -4.35 -4.22 5.91
N VAL A 129 -3.61 -3.41 5.15
CA VAL A 129 -3.89 -3.10 3.75
C VAL A 129 -2.71 -3.54 2.90
N VAL A 130 -2.95 -4.42 1.93
CA VAL A 130 -1.91 -5.09 1.13
C VAL A 130 -2.17 -4.88 -0.36
N SER A 131 -1.13 -4.88 -1.19
CA SER A 131 -1.29 -4.84 -2.64
C SER A 131 -1.69 -6.22 -3.21
N ALA A 132 -2.48 -6.23 -4.28
CA ALA A 132 -2.86 -7.47 -4.97
C ALA A 132 -1.70 -8.10 -5.78
N GLY A 133 -0.61 -7.35 -6.02
CA GLY A 133 0.48 -7.75 -6.90
C GLY A 133 0.24 -7.34 -8.35
N ASN A 134 1.30 -7.40 -9.17
CA ASN A 134 1.30 -6.90 -10.55
C ASN A 134 1.46 -8.05 -11.58
N TYR A 135 0.94 -9.24 -11.26
CA TYR A 135 1.09 -10.46 -12.06
C TYR A 135 -0.16 -10.84 -12.87
N GLY A 136 -1.15 -9.93 -12.94
CA GLY A 136 -2.35 -10.11 -13.74
C GLY A 136 -2.08 -10.06 -15.27
N PRO A 137 -3.12 -10.23 -16.10
CA PRO A 137 -4.55 -10.25 -15.73
C PRO A 137 -5.13 -11.65 -15.42
N GLY A 138 -4.33 -12.72 -15.49
CA GLY A 138 -4.82 -14.09 -15.32
C GLY A 138 -5.46 -14.33 -13.94
N GLU A 139 -6.39 -15.27 -13.87
CA GLU A 139 -6.96 -15.74 -12.60
C GLU A 139 -5.86 -16.37 -11.71
N GLY A 140 -6.02 -16.29 -10.39
CA GLY A 140 -5.07 -16.86 -9.43
C GLY A 140 -3.74 -16.11 -9.32
N THR A 141 -3.65 -14.87 -9.81
CA THR A 141 -2.41 -14.07 -9.86
C THR A 141 -2.24 -13.11 -8.69
N VAL A 142 -3.13 -13.19 -7.68
CA VAL A 142 -2.99 -12.41 -6.44
C VAL A 142 -1.74 -12.88 -5.68
N ALA A 143 -0.80 -11.96 -5.45
CA ALA A 143 0.42 -12.24 -4.71
C ALA A 143 0.14 -12.42 -3.21
N VAL A 144 0.97 -13.20 -2.52
CA VAL A 144 0.98 -13.26 -1.05
C VAL A 144 1.58 -11.95 -0.53
N PRO A 145 0.98 -11.28 0.48
CA PRO A 145 -0.07 -11.75 1.38
C PRO A 145 -1.50 -11.35 0.97
N GLY A 146 -1.69 -10.82 -0.24
CA GLY A 146 -2.99 -10.40 -0.78
C GLY A 146 -4.03 -11.51 -0.91
N ASN A 147 -3.61 -12.77 -0.81
CA ASN A 147 -4.49 -13.93 -0.79
C ASN A 147 -5.14 -14.22 0.59
N SER A 148 -4.73 -13.53 1.67
CA SER A 148 -5.34 -13.69 3.00
C SER A 148 -6.83 -13.36 2.99
N ARG A 149 -7.63 -14.17 3.71
CA ARG A 149 -9.07 -13.92 3.92
C ARG A 149 -9.34 -12.71 4.82
N LYS A 150 -8.42 -12.41 5.74
CA LYS A 150 -8.61 -11.44 6.83
C LYS A 150 -8.32 -10.00 6.39
N VAL A 151 -7.19 -9.77 5.72
CA VAL A 151 -6.72 -8.41 5.39
C VAL A 151 -7.45 -7.77 4.21
N ILE A 152 -7.22 -6.48 3.99
CA ILE A 152 -7.78 -5.70 2.87
C ILE A 152 -6.77 -5.72 1.71
N THR A 153 -7.13 -6.38 0.62
CA THR A 153 -6.30 -6.49 -0.59
C THR A 153 -6.77 -5.47 -1.62
N VAL A 154 -5.84 -4.65 -2.10
CA VAL A 154 -6.13 -3.55 -3.03
C VAL A 154 -5.59 -3.85 -4.42
N GLY A 155 -6.48 -3.82 -5.40
CA GLY A 155 -6.14 -3.91 -6.82
C GLY A 155 -6.27 -2.58 -7.55
N VAL A 156 -5.91 -2.61 -8.84
CA VAL A 156 -6.15 -1.50 -9.79
C VAL A 156 -7.26 -1.93 -10.75
N PRO A 157 -8.28 -1.08 -11.00
CA PRO A 157 -9.33 -1.40 -11.98
C PRO A 157 -8.74 -1.72 -13.35
N ASP A 158 -9.34 -2.65 -14.07
CA ASP A 158 -9.01 -2.80 -15.49
C ASP A 158 -9.39 -1.53 -16.24
N THR A 159 -8.59 -1.18 -17.25
CA THR A 159 -8.92 -0.05 -18.13
C THR A 159 -9.28 -0.58 -19.50
N GLU A 160 -10.33 -0.01 -20.10
CA GLU A 160 -10.77 -0.32 -21.47
C GLU A 160 -9.89 0.35 -22.54
N LEU A 161 -8.69 0.83 -22.18
CA LEU A 161 -7.79 1.50 -23.12
C LEU A 161 -7.37 0.51 -24.22
N HIS A 162 -8.04 0.60 -25.36
CA HIS A 162 -7.53 0.09 -26.62
C HIS A 162 -6.25 0.87 -26.95
N SER A 163 -5.10 0.20 -26.90
CA SER A 163 -3.81 0.82 -27.18
C SER A 163 -3.76 1.45 -28.57
N ALA A 164 -4.07 2.74 -28.68
CA ALA A 164 -3.64 3.57 -29.79
C ALA A 164 -2.14 3.86 -29.61
N GLY A 165 -1.31 2.91 -30.05
CA GLY A 165 0.11 3.14 -30.31
C GLY A 165 1.09 2.89 -29.15
N ARG A 166 2.03 1.99 -29.43
CA ARG A 166 3.41 1.91 -28.87
C ARG A 166 3.56 1.70 -27.36
N ARG A 167 3.15 0.52 -26.89
CA ARG A 167 3.93 -0.50 -26.16
C ARG A 167 2.91 -1.49 -25.57
N LYS A 168 3.10 -2.80 -25.76
CA LYS A 168 2.34 -3.87 -25.10
C LYS A 168 2.67 -3.90 -23.59
N ASN A 169 2.46 -2.79 -22.88
CA ASN A 169 2.43 -2.86 -21.43
C ASN A 169 1.11 -3.54 -21.07
N ASN A 170 1.15 -4.55 -20.19
CA ASN A 170 -0.06 -5.19 -19.68
C ASN A 170 -0.92 -4.10 -19.01
N ILE A 171 -1.91 -3.59 -19.75
CA ILE A 171 -2.82 -2.52 -19.30
C ILE A 171 -3.57 -2.96 -18.03
N ASN A 172 -3.78 -4.27 -17.91
CA ASN A 172 -4.42 -4.94 -16.78
C ASN A 172 -3.40 -5.82 -16.04
N TYR A 173 -2.51 -5.20 -15.27
CA TYR A 173 -1.45 -5.90 -14.51
C TYR A 173 -1.89 -6.31 -13.10
N SER A 174 -2.98 -5.75 -12.57
CA SER A 174 -3.42 -6.03 -11.20
C SER A 174 -3.73 -7.50 -11.02
N GLY A 175 -3.20 -8.12 -9.97
CA GLY A 175 -3.49 -9.51 -9.61
C GLY A 175 -5.00 -9.74 -9.48
N ARG A 176 -5.47 -10.87 -10.03
CA ARG A 176 -6.88 -11.28 -10.05
C ARG A 176 -7.06 -12.60 -9.31
N GLY A 177 -8.07 -12.63 -8.46
CA GLY A 177 -8.57 -13.86 -7.88
C GLY A 177 -9.33 -14.71 -8.91
N PRO A 178 -10.04 -15.76 -8.46
CA PRO A 178 -10.07 -16.20 -7.07
C PRO A 178 -8.69 -16.68 -6.61
N THR A 179 -8.44 -16.67 -5.30
CA THR A 179 -7.24 -17.32 -4.74
C THR A 179 -7.36 -18.83 -4.90
N GLY A 180 -6.26 -19.58 -4.72
CA GLY A 180 -6.30 -21.06 -4.71
C GLY A 180 -7.25 -21.66 -3.66
N ALA A 181 -7.66 -20.88 -2.66
CA ALA A 181 -8.65 -21.27 -1.65
C ALA A 181 -10.08 -20.73 -1.96
N CYS A 182 -10.36 -20.42 -3.23
CA CYS A 182 -11.62 -19.90 -3.76
C CYS A 182 -12.10 -18.60 -3.10
N VAL A 183 -11.18 -17.75 -2.64
CA VAL A 183 -11.52 -16.46 -2.03
C VAL A 183 -11.51 -15.38 -3.10
N VAL A 184 -12.56 -14.57 -3.16
CA VAL A 184 -12.65 -13.42 -4.07
C VAL A 184 -11.64 -12.36 -3.62
N LYS A 185 -10.70 -12.03 -4.52
CA LYS A 185 -9.68 -10.99 -4.34
C LYS A 185 -9.40 -10.30 -5.68
N PRO A 186 -8.97 -9.03 -5.70
CA PRO A 186 -8.82 -8.13 -4.56
C PRO A 186 -10.16 -7.76 -3.91
N ASP A 187 -10.12 -7.25 -2.68
CA ASP A 187 -11.33 -6.81 -1.99
C ASP A 187 -11.85 -5.50 -2.61
N VAL A 188 -10.96 -4.52 -2.78
CA VAL A 188 -11.29 -3.16 -3.25
C VAL A 188 -10.35 -2.74 -4.36
N PHE A 189 -10.82 -1.84 -5.21
CA PHE A 189 -10.00 -1.20 -6.24
C PHE A 189 -9.77 0.27 -5.93
N ALA A 190 -8.58 0.77 -6.27
CA ALA A 190 -8.25 2.19 -6.23
C ALA A 190 -7.33 2.58 -7.40
N PRO A 191 -7.23 3.86 -7.75
CA PRO A 191 -6.31 4.32 -8.80
C PRO A 191 -4.87 3.91 -8.48
N GLY A 192 -4.21 3.24 -9.42
CA GLY A 192 -2.81 2.82 -9.28
C GLY A 192 -1.98 2.97 -10.56
N THR A 193 -2.56 3.47 -11.65
CA THR A 193 -1.87 3.69 -12.93
C THR A 193 -1.61 5.18 -13.12
N GLY A 194 -0.35 5.54 -13.39
CA GLY A 194 0.03 6.93 -13.65
C GLY A 194 -0.10 7.85 -12.43
N ILE A 195 0.11 7.32 -11.22
CA ILE A 195 -0.05 8.09 -9.98
C ILE A 195 1.17 8.97 -9.74
N ILE A 196 0.93 10.27 -9.62
CA ILE A 196 1.93 11.29 -9.31
C ILE A 196 2.04 11.41 -7.79
N SER A 197 3.26 11.29 -7.26
CA SER A 197 3.54 11.45 -5.82
C SER A 197 5.02 11.79 -5.60
N CYS A 198 5.39 11.99 -4.33
CA CYS A 198 6.72 12.43 -3.88
C CYS A 198 7.86 11.63 -4.51
N ASN A 199 8.84 12.33 -5.06
CA ASN A 199 10.06 11.76 -5.63
C ASN A 199 11.17 11.73 -4.57
N ALA A 200 11.70 10.54 -4.28
CA ALA A 200 12.81 10.39 -3.34
C ALA A 200 14.11 11.08 -3.77
N ARG A 201 14.25 11.37 -5.06
CA ARG A 201 15.44 12.03 -5.61
C ARG A 201 15.34 13.56 -5.62
N TYR A 202 14.22 14.12 -5.16
CA TYR A 202 14.05 15.56 -5.09
C TYR A 202 15.14 16.21 -4.23
N GLY A 203 15.71 17.30 -4.74
CA GLY A 203 16.90 17.96 -4.18
C GLY A 203 18.22 17.54 -4.84
N ARG A 204 18.22 16.54 -5.73
CA ARG A 204 19.34 16.29 -6.65
C ARG A 204 19.19 17.16 -7.92
N PRO A 205 20.31 17.55 -8.58
CA PRO A 205 20.25 18.33 -9.80
C PRO A 205 19.39 17.65 -10.89
N GLY A 206 18.44 18.40 -11.45
CA GLY A 206 17.56 17.93 -12.53
C GLY A 206 16.37 17.05 -12.11
N GLU A 207 16.21 16.75 -10.81
CA GLU A 207 15.12 15.91 -10.32
C GLU A 207 13.90 16.75 -9.89
N HIS A 208 12.71 16.35 -10.34
CA HIS A 208 11.45 17.00 -9.99
C HIS A 208 10.93 16.55 -8.61
N PRO A 209 10.12 17.37 -7.92
CA PRO A 209 9.55 17.03 -6.62
C PRO A 209 8.59 15.84 -6.69
N TYR A 210 7.89 15.67 -7.80
CA TYR A 210 6.94 14.58 -7.98
C TYR A 210 7.32 13.72 -9.18
N ILE A 211 7.00 12.44 -9.10
CA ILE A 211 7.23 11.46 -10.15
C ILE A 211 6.01 10.57 -10.32
N MET A 212 5.77 10.15 -11.56
CA MET A 212 4.68 9.23 -11.90
C MET A 212 5.13 7.78 -11.73
N LYS A 213 4.33 6.96 -11.04
CA LYS A 213 4.52 5.51 -10.95
C LYS A 213 3.21 4.75 -11.17
N THR A 214 3.34 3.49 -11.56
CA THR A 214 2.22 2.58 -11.84
C THR A 214 2.40 1.29 -11.06
N GLY A 215 1.34 0.81 -10.41
CA GLY A 215 1.34 -0.46 -9.69
C GLY A 215 0.22 -0.54 -8.65
N THR A 216 -0.14 -1.77 -8.25
CA THR A 216 -1.02 -2.00 -7.10
C THR A 216 -0.46 -1.39 -5.80
N SER A 217 0.87 -1.32 -5.70
CA SER A 217 1.58 -0.61 -4.64
C SER A 217 1.21 0.87 -4.48
N MET A 218 0.77 1.55 -5.55
CA MET A 218 0.30 2.93 -5.52
C MET A 218 -1.19 3.01 -5.13
N ALA A 219 -1.99 2.00 -5.45
CA ALA A 219 -3.39 1.94 -5.06
C ALA A 219 -3.57 1.63 -3.56
N THR A 220 -2.71 0.78 -2.98
CA THR A 220 -2.74 0.43 -1.55
C THR A 220 -2.71 1.65 -0.61
N PRO A 221 -1.77 2.62 -0.74
CA PRO A 221 -1.73 3.80 0.13
C PRO A 221 -2.93 4.74 -0.06
N VAL A 222 -3.61 4.73 -1.21
CA VAL A 222 -4.87 5.47 -1.41
C VAL A 222 -5.93 4.95 -0.44
N VAL A 223 -6.10 3.63 -0.39
CA VAL A 223 -7.05 2.97 0.53
C VAL A 223 -6.62 3.14 1.98
N SER A 224 -5.33 2.97 2.28
CA SER A 224 -4.80 3.19 3.64
C SER A 224 -5.05 4.61 4.15
N GLY A 225 -4.86 5.62 3.31
CA GLY A 225 -5.14 7.01 3.70
C GLY A 225 -6.64 7.30 3.82
N ALA A 226 -7.49 6.73 2.97
CA ALA A 226 -8.94 6.82 3.15
C ALA A 226 -9.41 6.21 4.47
N ILE A 227 -8.82 5.08 4.87
CA ILE A 227 -9.06 4.45 6.17
C ILE A 227 -8.52 5.31 7.32
N ALA A 228 -7.37 5.97 7.15
CA ALA A 228 -6.85 6.90 8.16
C ALA A 228 -7.82 8.06 8.40
N CYS A 229 -8.40 8.63 7.34
CA CYS A 229 -9.46 9.64 7.44
C CYS A 229 -10.72 9.08 8.13
N LEU A 230 -11.13 7.85 7.81
CA LEU A 230 -12.25 7.19 8.47
C LEU A 230 -12.00 7.02 9.98
N LEU A 231 -10.84 6.51 10.37
CA LEU A 231 -10.47 6.31 11.78
C LEU A 231 -10.22 7.63 12.51
N SER A 232 -9.85 8.71 11.81
CA SER A 232 -9.83 10.05 12.40
C SER A 232 -11.24 10.54 12.76
N LYS A 233 -12.28 10.11 12.03
CA LYS A 233 -13.68 10.47 12.29
C LYS A 233 -14.36 9.52 13.28
N TYR A 234 -14.06 8.23 13.19
CA TYR A 234 -14.62 7.17 14.04
C TYR A 234 -13.48 6.38 14.69
N PRO A 235 -12.83 6.93 15.74
CA PRO A 235 -11.62 6.35 16.31
C PRO A 235 -11.82 4.97 16.93
N ASP A 236 -13.03 4.66 17.39
CA ASP A 236 -13.33 3.40 18.09
C ASP A 236 -13.61 2.22 17.14
N MET A 237 -13.67 2.45 15.82
CA MET A 237 -13.89 1.36 14.86
C MET A 237 -12.78 0.32 14.92
N THR A 238 -13.19 -0.94 15.04
CA THR A 238 -12.32 -2.11 14.90
C THR A 238 -11.92 -2.32 13.44
N ASN A 239 -10.87 -3.11 13.22
CA ASN A 239 -10.44 -3.46 11.87
C ASN A 239 -11.51 -4.21 11.06
N VAL A 240 -12.34 -5.02 11.71
CA VAL A 240 -13.49 -5.70 11.10
C VAL A 240 -14.54 -4.69 10.64
N GLU A 241 -14.93 -3.74 11.50
CA GLU A 241 -15.91 -2.70 11.15
C GLU A 241 -15.41 -1.80 10.02
N VAL A 242 -14.12 -1.42 10.03
CA VAL A 242 -13.48 -0.69 8.92
C VAL A 242 -13.61 -1.47 7.61
N LYS A 243 -13.30 -2.77 7.61
CA LYS A 243 -13.38 -3.60 6.40
C LYS A 243 -14.82 -3.76 5.89
N LEU A 244 -15.79 -3.89 6.80
CA LEU A 244 -17.21 -3.95 6.45
C LEU A 244 -17.70 -2.62 5.87
N LYS A 245 -17.40 -1.49 6.51
CA LYS A 245 -17.76 -0.15 6.02
C LYS A 245 -17.12 0.13 4.66
N LEU A 246 -15.87 -0.31 4.46
CA LEU A 246 -15.20 -0.22 3.17
C LEU A 246 -15.96 -0.99 2.09
N ARG A 247 -16.31 -2.26 2.35
CA ARG A 247 -17.11 -3.09 1.43
C ARG A 247 -18.43 -2.41 1.04
N GLU A 248 -19.15 -1.88 2.01
CA GLU A 248 -20.47 -1.24 1.80
C GLU A 248 -20.38 0.10 1.05
N SER A 249 -19.25 0.79 1.18
CA SER A 249 -19.01 2.07 0.50
C SER A 249 -18.58 1.92 -0.96
N CYS A 250 -18.03 0.77 -1.35
CA CYS A 250 -17.48 0.55 -2.69
C CYS A 250 -18.57 0.67 -3.77
N VAL A 251 -18.17 1.18 -4.94
CA VAL A 251 -19.07 1.33 -6.09
C VAL A 251 -18.58 0.47 -7.24
N LYS A 252 -19.43 -0.41 -7.74
CA LYS A 252 -19.14 -1.20 -8.94
C LYS A 252 -19.00 -0.27 -10.14
N SER A 253 -17.90 -0.42 -10.86
CA SER A 253 -17.59 0.27 -12.11
C SER A 253 -16.98 -0.71 -13.12
N PRO A 254 -16.92 -0.38 -14.42
CA PRO A 254 -16.13 -1.14 -15.38
C PRO A 254 -14.71 -1.43 -14.84
N GLY A 255 -14.21 -2.64 -15.09
CA GLY A 255 -12.89 -3.10 -14.62
C GLY A 255 -12.77 -3.49 -13.14
N THR A 256 -13.88 -3.52 -12.39
CA THR A 256 -13.89 -3.89 -10.95
C THR A 256 -14.69 -5.18 -10.65
N GLY A 257 -14.95 -5.99 -11.68
CA GLY A 257 -15.82 -7.18 -11.58
C GLY A 257 -15.40 -8.18 -10.50
N ALA A 258 -14.10 -8.35 -10.28
CA ALA A 258 -13.51 -9.36 -9.39
C ALA A 258 -13.44 -8.99 -7.89
N GLY A 259 -13.98 -7.84 -7.46
CA GLY A 259 -13.93 -7.37 -6.07
C GLY A 259 -15.20 -6.62 -5.67
N TRP A 260 -15.19 -5.84 -4.60
CA TRP A 260 -16.36 -5.08 -4.13
C TRP A 260 -16.68 -3.86 -4.99
N GLY A 261 -15.68 -3.31 -5.68
CA GLY A 261 -15.80 -2.13 -6.53
C GLY A 261 -14.66 -1.16 -6.31
N LEU A 262 -14.80 0.03 -6.88
CA LEU A 262 -13.90 1.16 -6.67
C LEU A 262 -14.17 1.80 -5.30
N LEU A 263 -13.11 2.16 -4.59
CA LEU A 263 -13.17 2.98 -3.38
C LEU A 263 -13.99 4.25 -3.63
N ASN A 264 -14.95 4.53 -2.75
CA ASN A 264 -15.70 5.78 -2.74
C ASN A 264 -15.60 6.42 -1.35
N VAL A 265 -14.73 7.44 -1.24
CA VAL A 265 -14.43 8.10 0.04
C VAL A 265 -15.65 8.83 0.60
N GLU A 266 -16.48 9.43 -0.26
CA GLU A 266 -17.68 10.14 0.19
C GLU A 266 -18.66 9.19 0.89
N LYS A 267 -18.94 8.02 0.29
CA LYS A 267 -19.77 6.98 0.90
C LYS A 267 -19.12 6.38 2.14
N LEU A 268 -17.81 6.20 2.14
CA LEU A 268 -17.06 5.68 3.29
C LEU A 268 -17.25 6.56 4.53
N MET A 269 -17.33 7.88 4.34
CA MET A 269 -17.42 8.86 5.42
C MET A 269 -18.85 9.15 5.90
N LYS A 270 -19.88 8.65 5.21
CA LYS A 270 -21.29 8.78 5.64
C LYS A 270 -21.55 7.90 6.87
N ALA A 271 -22.36 8.40 7.80
CA ALA A 271 -22.82 7.63 8.96
C ALA A 271 -23.54 6.36 8.48
#